data_AF-A0A1H1DS01-F1
#
_entry.id   AF-A0A1H1DS01-F1
#
_cell.length_a   1.000
_cell.length_b   1.000
_cell.length_c   1.000
_cell.angle_alpha   90.00
_cell.angle_beta   90.00
_cell.angle_gamma   90.00
#
_symmetry.space_group_name_H-M   'P 1'
#
loop_
_entity.id
_entity.type
_entity.pdbx_description
1 polymer ?
#
loop_
_entity_poly.entity_id
_entity_poly.type
_entity_poly.pdbx_seq_one_letter_code
_entity_poly.pdbx_strand_id
1 'polypeptide(L)'
;MFDIQPTLMGSLLTASASLFGALVGAIVPQQIRVRNRRKNLRLALRSEINQIFLHELHVDVLAEFTEAGNLSQLLPTAVYHANAGQIGQLSSDEIEAIVTVYSKIDSITLYFERTSHEELSWEYLDKFSADFEEAHSKAIAEIDKRL
;
A
#
# COMPACT_ATOMS: atom_id res chain seq x y z
N MET A 1 -15.74 -47.00 39.31
CA MET A 1 -16.71 -46.84 38.22
C MET A 1 -17.34 -45.47 38.42
N PHE A 2 -16.99 -44.48 37.59
CA PHE A 2 -17.51 -43.12 37.77
C PHE A 2 -18.88 -43.05 37.10
N ASP A 3 -19.95 -43.01 37.90
CA ASP A 3 -21.28 -42.65 37.43
C ASP A 3 -21.29 -41.15 37.11
N ILE A 4 -20.97 -40.82 35.87
CA ILE A 4 -21.09 -39.45 35.37
C ILE A 4 -22.58 -39.17 35.21
N GLN A 5 -23.16 -38.43 36.15
CA GLN A 5 -24.55 -38.00 36.06
C GLN A 5 -24.77 -37.21 34.75
N PRO A 6 -25.84 -37.48 33.98
CA PRO A 6 -26.11 -36.84 32.69
C PRO A 6 -26.21 -35.29 32.78
N THR A 7 -26.55 -34.77 33.96
CA THR A 7 -26.55 -33.32 34.29
C THR A 7 -25.14 -32.71 34.30
N LEU A 8 -24.13 -33.47 34.70
CA LEU A 8 -22.73 -33.04 34.78
C LEU A 8 -22.09 -33.01 33.38
N MET A 9 -22.47 -33.95 32.50
CA MET A 9 -22.13 -33.89 31.07
C MET A 9 -22.81 -32.72 30.35
N GLY A 10 -24.09 -32.47 30.62
CA GLY A 10 -24.84 -31.36 30.01
C GLY A 10 -24.27 -29.98 30.35
N SER A 11 -23.89 -29.78 31.62
CA SER A 11 -23.27 -28.52 32.09
C SER A 11 -21.86 -28.30 31.53
N LEU A 12 -21.05 -29.35 31.40
CA LEU A 12 -19.75 -29.29 30.73
C LEU A 12 -19.87 -28.91 29.25
N LEU A 13 -20.86 -29.46 28.54
CA LEU A 13 -21.14 -29.11 27.15
C LEU A 13 -21.62 -27.66 26.98
N THR A 14 -22.46 -27.15 27.89
CA THR A 14 -22.90 -25.75 27.83
C THR A 14 -21.79 -24.76 28.19
N ALA A 15 -20.97 -25.09 29.20
CA ALA A 15 -19.82 -24.28 29.59
C ALA A 15 -18.77 -24.21 28.47
N SER A 16 -18.46 -25.35 27.83
CA SER A 16 -17.57 -25.37 26.68
C SER A 16 -18.15 -24.60 25.48
N ALA A 17 -19.43 -24.80 25.14
CA ALA A 17 -20.08 -24.03 24.06
C ALA A 17 -20.06 -22.51 24.31
N SER A 18 -20.24 -22.09 25.56
CA SER A 18 -20.18 -20.68 25.96
C SER A 18 -18.75 -20.11 25.85
N LEU A 19 -17.75 -20.90 26.23
CA LEU A 19 -16.34 -20.53 26.09
C LEU A 19 -15.93 -20.42 24.61
N PHE A 20 -16.36 -21.36 23.77
CA PHE A 20 -16.16 -21.31 22.32
C PHE A 20 -16.87 -20.10 21.70
N GLY A 21 -18.12 -19.83 22.09
CA GLY A 21 -18.87 -18.66 21.63
C GLY A 21 -18.18 -17.35 22.01
N ALA A 22 -17.66 -17.23 23.24
CA ALA A 22 -16.91 -16.07 23.69
C ALA A 22 -15.57 -15.93 22.95
N LEU A 23 -14.85 -17.03 22.72
CA LEU A 23 -13.59 -17.04 21.99
C LEU A 23 -13.79 -16.61 20.52
N VAL A 24 -14.78 -17.18 19.85
CA VAL A 24 -15.15 -16.80 18.48
C VAL A 24 -15.60 -15.33 18.44
N GLY A 25 -16.43 -14.92 19.40
CA GLY A 25 -16.88 -13.54 19.55
C GLY A 25 -15.75 -12.52 19.79
N ALA A 26 -14.64 -12.94 20.40
CA ALA A 26 -13.47 -12.10 20.62
C ALA A 26 -12.53 -12.04 19.41
N ILE A 27 -12.30 -13.16 18.73
CA ILE A 27 -11.32 -13.28 17.63
C ILE A 27 -11.88 -12.70 16.32
N VAL A 28 -13.15 -12.97 16.00
CA VAL A 28 -13.76 -12.59 14.72
C VAL A 28 -13.70 -11.07 14.48
N PRO A 29 -14.06 -10.19 15.43
CA PRO A 29 -13.96 -8.75 15.25
C PRO A 29 -12.53 -8.28 14.98
N GLN A 30 -11.53 -8.90 15.62
CA GLN A 30 -10.13 -8.56 15.41
C GLN A 30 -9.68 -8.91 13.99
N GLN A 31 -10.05 -10.09 13.49
CA GLN A 31 -9.75 -10.49 12.10
C GLN A 31 -10.45 -9.59 11.08
N ILE A 32 -11.72 -9.23 11.31
CA ILE A 32 -12.46 -8.29 10.44
C ILE A 32 -11.78 -6.92 10.43
N ARG A 33 -11.36 -6.40 11.59
CA ARG A 33 -10.64 -5.12 11.68
C ARG A 33 -9.33 -5.14 10.90
N VAL A 34 -8.53 -6.21 11.02
CA VAL A 34 -7.26 -6.36 10.29
C VAL A 34 -7.53 -6.43 8.77
N ARG A 35 -8.52 -7.22 8.35
CA ARG A 35 -8.90 -7.31 6.94
C ARG A 35 -9.34 -5.96 6.36
N ASN A 36 -10.18 -5.23 7.08
CA ASN A 36 -10.66 -3.92 6.63
C ASN A 36 -9.54 -2.88 6.60
N ARG A 37 -8.62 -2.90 7.56
CA ARG A 37 -7.43 -2.03 7.55
C ARG A 37 -6.56 -2.29 6.33
N ARG A 38 -6.25 -3.55 6.02
CA ARG A 38 -5.50 -3.92 4.80
C ARG A 38 -6.21 -3.46 3.53
N LYS A 39 -7.52 -3.68 3.44
CA LYS A 39 -8.31 -3.25 2.28
C LYS A 39 -8.29 -1.73 2.11
N ASN A 40 -8.47 -0.98 3.19
CA ASN A 40 -8.43 0.48 3.15
C ASN A 40 -7.04 1.00 2.78
N LEU A 41 -5.98 0.36 3.29
CA LEU A 41 -4.60 0.69 2.91
C LEU A 41 -4.36 0.46 1.41
N ARG A 42 -4.80 -0.68 0.86
CA ARG A 42 -4.73 -0.96 -0.58
C ARG A 42 -5.45 0.09 -1.41
N LEU A 43 -6.68 0.43 -1.04
CA LEU A 43 -7.45 1.46 -1.75
C LEU A 43 -6.78 2.83 -1.69
N ALA A 44 -6.24 3.21 -0.53
CA ALA A 44 -5.54 4.48 -0.36
C ALA A 44 -4.26 4.52 -1.21
N LEU A 45 -3.42 3.47 -1.15
CA LEU A 45 -2.20 3.37 -1.95
C LEU A 45 -2.49 3.33 -3.45
N ARG A 46 -3.51 2.57 -3.87
CA ARG A 46 -3.97 2.55 -5.26
C ARG A 46 -4.41 3.93 -5.73
N SER A 47 -5.16 4.66 -4.90
CA SER A 47 -5.59 6.01 -5.21
C SER A 47 -4.41 6.96 -5.34
N GLU A 48 -3.43 6.89 -4.43
CA GLU A 48 -2.23 7.72 -4.46
C GLU A 48 -1.37 7.42 -5.70
N ILE A 49 -1.07 6.15 -5.96
CA ILE A 49 -0.31 5.71 -7.14
C ILE A 49 -0.99 6.15 -8.44
N ASN A 50 -2.32 6.06 -8.50
CA ASN A 50 -3.08 6.57 -9.66
C ASN A 50 -3.06 8.09 -9.75
N GLN A 51 -3.09 8.82 -8.63
CA GLN A 51 -2.99 10.28 -8.64
C GLN A 51 -1.62 10.74 -9.14
N ILE A 52 -0.55 10.05 -8.77
CA ILE A 52 0.80 10.30 -9.28
C ILE A 52 0.84 10.08 -10.80
N PHE A 53 0.24 8.98 -11.27
CA PHE A 53 0.20 8.68 -12.70
C PHE A 53 -0.66 9.66 -13.50
N LEU A 54 -1.84 10.03 -12.97
CA LEU A 54 -2.76 11.00 -13.59
C LEU A 54 -2.27 12.44 -13.54
N HIS A 55 -1.37 12.77 -12.61
CA HIS A 55 -0.63 14.04 -12.65
C HIS A 55 0.36 14.08 -13.81
N GLU A 56 0.42 13.02 -14.63
CA GLU A 56 1.21 12.91 -15.84
C GLU A 56 2.62 13.42 -15.54
N LEU A 57 3.48 12.53 -15.02
CA LEU A 57 4.94 12.71 -15.04
C LEU A 57 5.47 12.77 -16.49
N HIS A 58 4.75 13.46 -17.37
CA HIS A 58 5.18 13.91 -18.67
C HIS A 58 6.35 14.86 -18.48
N VAL A 59 7.32 14.68 -19.36
CA VAL A 59 8.58 15.41 -19.33
C VAL A 59 8.37 16.92 -19.33
N ASP A 60 7.33 17.39 -20.04
CA ASP A 60 6.95 18.80 -20.12
C ASP A 60 6.46 19.36 -18.77
N VAL A 61 5.64 18.57 -18.05
CA VAL A 61 5.12 18.92 -16.72
C VAL A 61 6.29 18.96 -15.73
N LEU A 62 7.11 17.90 -15.71
CA LEU A 62 8.31 17.83 -14.86
C LEU A 62 9.28 18.99 -15.10
N ALA A 63 9.52 19.38 -16.36
CA ALA A 63 10.38 20.50 -16.71
C ALA A 63 9.83 21.85 -16.17
N GLU A 64 8.54 22.13 -16.36
CA GLU A 64 7.89 23.37 -15.90
C GLU A 64 7.96 23.52 -14.37
N PHE A 65 7.91 22.42 -13.62
CA PHE A 65 7.97 22.46 -12.16
C PHE A 65 9.37 22.56 -11.57
N THR A 66 10.40 22.20 -12.34
CA THR A 66 11.79 22.45 -11.91
C THR A 66 12.04 23.95 -11.79
N GLU A 67 11.47 24.77 -12.67
CA GLU A 67 11.55 26.23 -12.59
C GLU A 67 10.82 26.81 -11.36
N ALA A 68 9.77 26.12 -10.87
CA ALA A 68 8.96 26.55 -9.74
C ALA A 68 9.52 26.12 -8.36
N GLY A 69 10.58 25.30 -8.32
CA GLY A 69 11.27 24.91 -7.08
C GLY A 69 10.46 24.08 -6.07
N ASN A 70 9.34 23.47 -6.48
CA ASN A 70 8.40 22.79 -5.58
C ASN A 70 8.05 21.36 -6.04
N LEU A 71 9.05 20.57 -6.45
CA LEU A 71 8.86 19.16 -6.83
C LEU A 71 8.22 18.30 -5.72
N SER A 72 8.47 18.62 -4.45
CA SER A 72 7.88 17.92 -3.30
C SER A 72 6.36 18.09 -3.16
N GLN A 73 5.76 19.06 -3.85
CA GLN A 73 4.28 19.25 -3.87
C GLN A 73 3.59 18.47 -5.00
N LEU A 74 4.37 17.96 -5.95
CA LEU A 74 3.91 17.35 -7.20
C LEU A 74 3.60 15.85 -7.03
N LEU A 75 4.28 15.22 -6.07
CA LEU A 75 4.25 13.79 -5.85
C LEU A 75 3.54 13.51 -4.53
N PRO A 76 2.23 13.22 -4.54
CA PRO A 76 1.55 12.84 -3.32
C PRO A 76 2.14 11.50 -2.84
N THR A 77 3.01 11.56 -1.83
CA THR A 77 3.57 10.38 -1.13
C THR A 77 3.04 10.28 0.31
N ALA A 78 2.03 11.09 0.62
CA ALA A 78 1.51 11.30 1.97
C ALA A 78 0.87 10.02 2.54
N VAL A 79 0.14 9.25 1.73
CA VAL A 79 -0.45 7.98 2.13
C VAL A 79 0.64 6.96 2.42
N TYR A 80 1.65 6.86 1.55
CA TYR A 80 2.80 5.96 1.78
C TYR A 80 3.50 6.28 3.11
N HIS A 81 3.88 7.54 3.34
CA HIS A 81 4.58 7.93 4.57
C HIS A 81 3.71 7.82 5.82
N ALA A 82 2.46 8.26 5.76
CA ALA A 82 1.54 8.19 6.91
C ALA A 82 1.22 6.74 7.31
N ASN A 83 1.34 5.79 6.39
CA ASN A 83 1.02 4.38 6.61
C ASN A 83 2.24 3.45 6.59
N ALA A 84 3.47 3.98 6.66
CA ALA A 84 4.70 3.17 6.60
C ALA A 84 4.71 2.01 7.62
N GLY A 85 4.21 2.23 8.84
CA GLY A 85 4.07 1.19 9.86
C GLY A 85 3.00 0.12 9.59
N GLN A 86 2.13 0.34 8.60
CA GLN A 86 1.07 -0.59 8.19
C GLN A 86 1.40 -1.30 6.86
N ILE A 87 2.41 -0.85 6.12
CA ILE A 87 2.87 -1.49 4.86
C ILE A 87 3.26 -2.95 5.09
N GLY A 88 3.84 -3.28 6.25
CA GLY A 88 4.16 -4.67 6.63
C GLY A 88 2.95 -5.61 6.77
N GLN A 89 1.72 -5.10 6.60
CA GLN A 89 0.50 -5.91 6.57
C GLN A 89 0.11 -6.37 5.15
N LEU A 90 0.79 -5.85 4.12
CA LEU A 90 0.65 -6.26 2.72
C LEU A 90 1.52 -7.50 2.44
N SER A 91 1.31 -8.16 1.29
CA SER A 91 2.21 -9.23 0.87
C SER A 91 3.55 -8.69 0.38
N SER A 92 4.57 -9.54 0.38
CA SER A 92 5.89 -9.18 -0.15
C SER A 92 5.82 -8.63 -1.57
N ASP A 93 5.01 -9.24 -2.44
CA ASP A 93 4.83 -8.80 -3.83
C ASP A 93 4.20 -7.41 -3.92
N GLU A 94 3.18 -7.12 -3.09
CA GLU A 94 2.55 -5.80 -3.00
C GLU A 94 3.58 -4.76 -2.56
N ILE A 95 4.36 -5.08 -1.52
CA ILE A 95 5.39 -4.20 -0.97
C ILE A 95 6.46 -3.92 -2.02
N GLU A 96 6.97 -4.94 -2.71
CA GLU A 96 7.99 -4.78 -3.74
C GLU A 96 7.50 -3.87 -4.86
N ALA A 97 6.28 -4.08 -5.36
CA ALA A 97 5.71 -3.28 -6.42
C ALA A 97 5.50 -1.81 -5.99
N ILE A 98 4.96 -1.60 -4.78
CA ILE A 98 4.77 -0.26 -4.20
C ILE A 98 6.11 0.44 -4.02
N VAL A 99 7.10 -0.21 -3.40
CA VAL A 99 8.44 0.35 -3.17
C VAL A 99 9.12 0.70 -4.49
N THR A 100 8.92 -0.10 -5.54
CA THR A 100 9.47 0.20 -6.87
C THR A 100 8.95 1.52 -7.43
N VAL A 101 7.64 1.78 -7.29
CA VAL A 101 7.03 3.06 -7.72
C VAL A 101 7.64 4.23 -6.94
N TYR A 102 7.65 4.18 -5.61
CA TYR A 102 8.18 5.28 -4.79
C TYR A 102 9.70 5.47 -4.95
N SER A 103 10.46 4.40 -5.19
CA SER A 103 11.90 4.51 -5.48
C SER A 103 12.17 5.22 -6.80
N LYS A 104 11.31 5.00 -7.82
CA LYS A 104 11.41 5.73 -9.08
C LYS A 104 11.08 7.21 -8.88
N ILE A 105 10.04 7.51 -8.12
CA ILE A 105 9.69 8.88 -7.72
C ILE A 105 10.87 9.58 -7.04
N ASP A 106 11.48 8.96 -6.04
CA ASP A 106 12.65 9.53 -5.36
C ASP A 106 13.84 9.71 -6.33
N SER A 107 14.04 8.77 -7.25
CA SER A 107 15.14 8.85 -8.23
C SER A 107 15.01 10.03 -9.18
N ILE A 108 13.78 10.33 -9.64
CA ILE A 108 13.54 11.47 -10.54
C ILE A 108 13.63 12.79 -9.78
N THR A 109 13.14 12.85 -8.53
CA THR A 109 13.31 14.02 -7.67
C THR A 109 14.79 14.32 -7.44
N LEU A 110 15.60 13.30 -7.09
CA LEU A 110 17.05 13.46 -6.91
C LEU A 110 17.76 13.86 -8.21
N TYR A 111 17.30 13.37 -9.36
CA TYR A 111 17.84 13.76 -10.65
C TYR A 111 17.63 15.26 -10.91
N PHE A 112 16.42 15.77 -10.67
CA PHE A 112 16.11 17.18 -10.83
C PHE A 112 16.78 18.09 -9.79
N GLU A 113 16.97 17.62 -8.55
CA GLU A 113 17.70 18.40 -7.52
C GLU A 113 19.19 18.53 -7.83
N ARG A 114 19.78 17.56 -8.53
CA ARG A 114 21.23 17.48 -8.77
C ARG A 114 21.66 18.01 -10.13
N THR A 115 20.75 18.05 -11.10
CA THR A 115 21.03 18.47 -12.47
C THR A 115 20.64 19.93 -12.62
N SER A 116 21.57 20.79 -13.08
CA SER A 116 21.20 22.15 -13.47
C SER A 116 20.21 22.09 -14.65
N HIS A 117 19.25 23.01 -14.74
CA HIS A 117 18.20 22.99 -15.77
C HIS A 117 18.73 22.90 -17.22
N GLU A 118 19.99 23.28 -17.46
CA GLU A 118 20.65 23.23 -18.77
C GLU A 118 21.16 21.83 -19.19
N GLU A 119 21.27 20.86 -18.26
CA GLU A 119 21.83 19.52 -18.51
C GLU A 119 20.78 18.39 -18.53
N LEU A 120 19.49 18.72 -18.62
CA LEU A 120 18.43 17.72 -18.68
C LEU A 120 18.58 16.81 -19.90
N SER A 121 18.74 15.51 -19.64
CA SER A 121 18.84 14.48 -20.67
C SER A 121 17.46 13.97 -21.04
N TRP A 122 16.98 14.33 -22.23
CA TRP A 122 15.73 13.83 -22.79
C TRP A 122 15.69 12.29 -22.85
N GLU A 123 16.83 11.66 -23.17
CA GLU A 123 16.96 10.19 -23.18
C GLU A 123 16.73 9.57 -21.79
N TYR A 124 17.22 10.21 -20.73
CA TYR A 124 16.97 9.76 -19.36
C TYR A 124 15.48 9.89 -18.98
N LEU A 125 14.84 11.00 -19.38
CA LEU A 125 13.44 11.28 -19.06
C LEU A 125 12.48 10.34 -19.79
N ASP A 126 12.75 10.04 -21.07
CA ASP A 126 11.99 9.05 -21.85
C ASP A 126 12.11 7.65 -21.24
N LYS A 127 13.33 7.25 -20.89
CA LYS A 127 13.57 5.97 -20.22
C LYS A 127 12.86 5.90 -18.87
N PHE A 128 12.95 6.97 -18.07
CA PHE A 128 12.28 7.08 -16.78
C PHE A 128 10.76 6.92 -16.92
N SER A 129 10.17 7.60 -17.90
CA SER A 129 8.72 7.52 -18.16
C SER A 129 8.29 6.09 -18.45
N ALA A 130 8.93 5.40 -19.41
CA ALA A 130 8.60 4.02 -19.75
C ALA A 130 8.75 3.06 -18.55
N ASP A 131 9.86 3.20 -17.84
CA ASP A 131 10.15 2.46 -16.61
C ASP A 131 9.10 2.71 -15.51
N PHE A 132 8.62 3.94 -15.40
CA PHE A 132 7.62 4.35 -14.41
C PHE A 132 6.24 3.81 -14.76
N GLU A 133 5.84 3.84 -16.04
CA GLU A 133 4.59 3.22 -16.52
C GLU A 133 4.55 1.72 -16.23
N GLU A 134 5.68 1.02 -16.44
CA GLU A 134 5.79 -0.41 -16.11
C GLU A 134 5.63 -0.65 -14.60
N ALA A 135 6.34 0.13 -13.78
CA ALA A 135 6.27 0.02 -12.32
C ALA A 135 4.87 0.32 -11.78
N HIS A 136 4.21 1.36 -12.32
CA HIS A 136 2.83 1.72 -12.00
C HIS A 136 1.88 0.58 -12.35
N SER A 137 1.94 0.07 -13.58
CA SER A 137 1.09 -1.01 -14.06
C SER A 137 1.24 -2.27 -13.19
N LYS A 138 2.49 -2.62 -12.82
CA LYS A 138 2.78 -3.74 -11.93
C LYS A 138 2.20 -3.53 -10.54
N ALA A 139 2.33 -2.33 -9.96
CA ALA A 139 1.81 -2.01 -8.63
C ALA A 139 0.28 -2.06 -8.59
N ILE A 140 -0.40 -1.47 -9.58
CA ILE A 140 -1.86 -1.53 -9.67
C ILE A 140 -2.34 -2.97 -9.85
N ALA A 141 -1.70 -3.75 -10.72
CA ALA A 141 -2.06 -5.14 -10.93
C ALA A 141 -1.91 -5.98 -9.66
N GLU A 142 -0.85 -5.78 -8.87
CA GLU A 142 -0.64 -6.54 -7.63
C GLU A 142 -1.62 -6.14 -6.52
N ILE A 143 -1.95 -4.85 -6.41
CA ILE A 143 -2.97 -4.38 -5.48
C ILE A 143 -4.36 -4.93 -5.87
N ASP A 144 -4.71 -4.91 -7.16
CA ASP A 144 -6.03 -5.32 -7.65
C ASP A 144 -6.28 -6.82 -7.51
N LYS A 145 -5.23 -7.67 -7.53
CA LYS A 145 -5.36 -9.12 -7.25
C LYS A 145 -5.94 -9.44 -5.87
N ARG A 146 -5.83 -8.52 -4.90
CA ARG A 146 -6.11 -8.77 -3.48
C ARG A 146 -7.18 -7.84 -2.89
N LEU A 147 -7.85 -7.04 -3.72
CA LEU A 147 -9.00 -6.19 -3.37
C LEU A 147 -10.33 -6.95 -3.41
#